data_AF-A0A7W0UKF4-F1
#
_entry.id   AF-A0A7W0UKF4-F1
#
_cell.length_a   1.000
_cell.length_b   1.000
_cell.length_c   1.000
_cell.angle_alpha   90.00
_cell.angle_beta   90.00
_cell.angle_gamma   90.00
#
_symmetry.space_group_name_H-M   'P 1'
#
loop_
_entity.id
_entity.type
_entity.pdbx_description
1 polymer ?
#
loop_
_entity_poly.entity_id
_entity_poly.type
_entity_poly.pdbx_seq_one_letter_code
_entity_poly.pdbx_strand_id
1 'polypeptide(L)'
;MRRLGVVMTPDPNDAREAWGVLNPACARGSDGQLYLFPRLVAEGNYSRVGRARVLYRDGAPAGVERLGVVLEPEEAWERNTRTAGVEDPRITFLPSLDVHVMTYSAYGPLGSRIGLAVSHDSTVWQRLGPARFNYEAELRTDMNLYSNK
;
A
#
# COMPACT_ATOMS: atom_id res chain seq x y z
N MET A 1 2.72 22.27 -15.16
CA MET A 1 2.64 20.80 -14.91
C MET A 1 1.90 20.15 -16.07
N ARG A 2 2.38 19.04 -16.64
CA ARG A 2 1.72 18.31 -17.75
C ARG A 2 1.29 16.92 -17.27
N ARG A 3 0.02 16.55 -17.45
CA ARG A 3 -0.47 15.19 -17.20
C ARG A 3 0.06 14.26 -18.29
N LEU A 4 0.73 13.18 -17.91
CA LEU A 4 1.33 12.22 -18.85
C LEU A 4 0.39 11.08 -19.25
N GLY A 5 -0.78 10.96 -18.59
CA GLY A 5 -1.78 9.94 -18.88
C GLY A 5 -1.86 8.88 -17.80
N VAL A 6 -2.33 7.69 -18.18
CA VAL A 6 -2.48 6.52 -17.31
C VAL A 6 -1.32 5.56 -17.58
N VAL A 7 -0.61 5.15 -16.52
CA VAL A 7 0.54 4.23 -16.61
C VAL A 7 0.19 2.79 -16.25
N MET A 8 -0.96 2.57 -15.62
CA MET A 8 -1.46 1.26 -15.22
C MET A 8 -2.99 1.27 -15.23
N THR A 9 -3.59 0.27 -15.86
CA THR A 9 -5.03 -0.03 -15.85
C THR A 9 -5.23 -1.47 -15.39
N PRO A 10 -6.38 -1.84 -14.82
CA PRO A 10 -6.66 -3.24 -14.47
C PRO A 10 -6.45 -4.19 -15.64
N ASP A 11 -5.90 -5.37 -15.37
CA ASP A 11 -5.82 -6.52 -16.26
C ASP A 11 -7.18 -7.22 -16.21
N PRO A 12 -7.91 -7.28 -17.34
CA PRO A 12 -9.22 -7.93 -17.38
C PRO A 12 -9.17 -9.43 -17.07
N ASN A 13 -7.99 -10.06 -17.10
CA ASN A 13 -7.81 -11.47 -16.80
C ASN A 13 -7.37 -11.74 -15.35
N ASP A 14 -7.14 -10.70 -14.54
CA ASP A 14 -6.76 -10.85 -13.15
C ASP A 14 -7.89 -10.38 -12.22
N ALA A 15 -8.64 -11.35 -11.68
CA ALA A 15 -9.72 -11.11 -10.73
C ALA A 15 -9.28 -10.33 -9.47
N ARG A 16 -7.97 -10.32 -9.16
CA ARG A 16 -7.41 -9.60 -8.01
C ARG A 16 -7.44 -8.08 -8.19
N GLU A 17 -7.66 -7.58 -9.39
CA GLU A 17 -7.75 -6.15 -9.68
C GLU A 17 -9.00 -5.76 -10.48
N ALA A 18 -9.99 -6.66 -10.54
CA ALA A 18 -11.21 -6.49 -11.32
C ALA A 18 -12.00 -5.20 -11.03
N TRP A 19 -11.92 -4.67 -9.81
CA TRP A 19 -12.61 -3.43 -9.42
C TRP A 19 -11.71 -2.19 -9.49
N GLY A 20 -10.40 -2.36 -9.77
CA GLY A 20 -9.51 -1.23 -10.02
C GLY A 20 -8.07 -1.43 -9.57
N VAL A 21 -7.21 -0.58 -10.13
CA VAL A 21 -5.83 -0.35 -9.68
C VAL A 21 -5.68 1.14 -9.44
N LEU A 22 -5.35 1.54 -8.21
CA LEU A 22 -5.36 2.95 -7.82
C LEU A 22 -4.44 3.23 -6.62
N ASN A 23 -4.42 4.49 -6.18
CA ASN A 23 -3.74 4.98 -4.98
C ASN A 23 -2.34 4.38 -4.73
N PRO A 24 -1.43 4.38 -5.72
CA PRO A 24 -0.13 3.74 -5.55
C PRO A 24 0.78 4.53 -4.62
N ALA A 25 1.58 3.81 -3.83
CA ALA A 25 2.87 4.31 -3.37
C ALA A 25 3.89 4.26 -4.52
N CYS A 26 5.03 4.93 -4.35
CA CYS A 26 6.18 4.77 -5.20
C CYS A 26 7.47 4.70 -4.39
N ALA A 27 8.45 3.93 -4.87
CA ALA A 27 9.79 3.86 -4.32
C ALA A 27 10.80 3.51 -5.41
N ARG A 28 12.07 3.88 -5.23
CA ARG A 28 13.15 3.41 -6.08
C ARG A 28 13.83 2.20 -5.45
N GLY A 29 14.07 1.17 -6.25
CA GLY A 29 14.87 0.02 -5.81
C GLY A 29 16.36 0.38 -5.76
N SER A 30 17.15 -0.49 -5.13
CA SER A 30 18.61 -0.41 -5.14
C SER A 30 19.22 -0.55 -6.54
N ASP A 31 18.46 -1.12 -7.48
CA ASP A 31 18.73 -1.17 -8.91
C ASP A 31 18.46 0.16 -9.66
N GLY A 32 18.05 1.21 -8.95
CA GLY A 32 17.72 2.53 -9.49
C GLY A 32 16.37 2.62 -10.20
N GLN A 33 15.67 1.49 -10.37
CA GLN A 33 14.38 1.43 -11.07
C GLN A 33 13.27 2.05 -10.22
N LEU A 34 12.27 2.64 -10.88
CA LEU A 34 11.08 3.15 -10.21
C LEU A 34 10.01 2.05 -10.13
N TYR A 35 9.51 1.83 -8.91
CA TYR A 35 8.44 0.89 -8.62
C TYR A 35 7.19 1.63 -8.15
N LEU A 36 6.03 1.19 -8.63
CA LEU A 36 4.73 1.52 -8.08
C LEU A 36 4.26 0.39 -7.17
N PHE A 37 3.57 0.77 -6.11
CA PHE A 37 2.93 -0.12 -5.17
C PHE A 37 1.42 0.17 -5.18
N PRO A 38 0.69 -0.24 -6.23
CA PRO A 38 -0.72 0.06 -6.39
C PRO A 38 -1.58 -0.68 -5.37
N ARG A 39 -2.68 -0.06 -4.96
CA ARG A 39 -3.81 -0.78 -4.40
C ARG A 39 -4.52 -1.52 -5.52
N LEU A 40 -4.56 -2.85 -5.44
CA LEU A 40 -5.32 -3.71 -6.32
C LEU A 40 -6.63 -4.07 -5.62
N VAL A 41 -7.76 -3.78 -6.26
CA VAL A 41 -9.09 -3.98 -5.68
C VAL A 41 -9.80 -5.10 -6.43
N ALA A 42 -10.10 -6.17 -5.72
CA ALA A 42 -10.94 -7.25 -6.20
C ALA A 42 -12.40 -7.04 -5.83
N GLU A 43 -13.24 -7.94 -6.32
CA GLU A 43 -14.64 -8.04 -5.92
C GLU A 43 -14.80 -8.15 -4.39
N GLY A 44 -15.87 -7.55 -3.86
CA GLY A 44 -16.07 -7.44 -2.41
C GLY A 44 -15.17 -6.40 -1.72
N ASN A 45 -14.61 -5.46 -2.50
CA ASN A 45 -13.68 -4.43 -2.04
C ASN A 45 -12.39 -5.00 -1.41
N TYR A 46 -12.05 -6.25 -1.73
CA TYR A 46 -10.88 -6.92 -1.18
C TYR A 46 -9.61 -6.30 -1.74
N SER A 47 -8.83 -5.65 -0.88
CA SER A 47 -7.72 -4.79 -1.31
C SER A 47 -6.36 -5.34 -0.87
N ARG A 48 -5.39 -5.30 -1.80
CA ARG A 48 -4.01 -5.76 -1.62
C ARG A 48 -3.03 -4.74 -2.19
N VAL A 49 -1.77 -4.80 -1.78
CA VAL A 49 -0.69 -3.97 -2.35
C VAL A 49 0.09 -4.78 -3.36
N GLY A 50 0.00 -4.37 -4.62
CA GLY A 50 0.83 -4.89 -5.71
C GLY A 50 2.23 -4.29 -5.71
N ARG A 51 3.09 -4.83 -6.57
CA ARG A 51 4.36 -4.20 -6.98
C ARG A 51 4.44 -4.23 -8.50
N ALA A 52 4.79 -3.10 -9.10
CA ALA A 52 4.92 -2.97 -10.54
C ALA A 52 6.13 -2.11 -10.90
N ARG A 53 6.96 -2.53 -11.86
CA ARG A 53 8.09 -1.75 -12.36
C ARG A 53 7.61 -0.79 -13.43
N VAL A 54 7.96 0.49 -13.33
CA VAL A 54 7.60 1.50 -14.34
C VAL A 54 8.42 1.27 -15.61
N LEU A 55 7.72 1.21 -16.74
CA LEU A 55 8.32 1.11 -18.07
C LEU A 55 8.35 2.50 -18.71
N TYR A 56 9.47 2.80 -19.38
CA TYR A 56 9.70 4.10 -20.01
C TYR A 56 9.74 3.98 -21.54
N ARG A 57 9.18 4.99 -22.23
CA ARG A 57 9.30 5.20 -23.67
C ARG A 57 9.67 6.66 -23.90
N ASP A 58 10.75 6.90 -24.65
CA ASP A 58 11.27 8.25 -24.94
C ASP A 58 11.46 9.12 -23.68
N GLY A 59 11.95 8.48 -22.59
CA GLY A 59 12.19 9.14 -21.31
C GLY A 59 10.94 9.41 -20.44
N ALA A 60 9.73 9.05 -20.90
CA ALA A 60 8.49 9.22 -20.15
C ALA A 60 7.92 7.88 -19.67
N PRO A 61 7.29 7.82 -18.48
CA PRO A 61 6.52 6.64 -18.05
C PRO A 61 5.41 6.32 -19.07
N ALA A 62 5.40 5.09 -19.57
CA ALA A 62 4.50 4.65 -20.64
C ALA A 62 3.71 3.37 -20.30
N GLY A 63 4.01 2.75 -19.16
CA GLY A 63 3.35 1.53 -18.73
C GLY A 63 3.98 0.98 -17.46
N VAL A 64 3.56 -0.21 -17.07
CA VAL A 64 4.18 -0.97 -15.99
C VAL A 64 4.31 -2.44 -16.34
N GLU A 65 5.28 -3.10 -15.72
CA GLU A 65 5.37 -4.54 -15.63
C GLU A 65 4.91 -4.97 -14.24
N ARG A 66 3.89 -5.84 -14.16
CA ARG A 66 3.39 -6.38 -12.89
C ARG A 66 4.38 -7.40 -12.34
N LEU A 67 4.81 -7.23 -11.10
CA LEU A 67 5.77 -8.10 -10.43
C LEU A 67 5.13 -8.95 -9.31
N GLY A 68 3.82 -8.84 -9.11
CA GLY A 68 3.05 -9.60 -8.14
C GLY A 68 2.51 -8.76 -6.98
N VAL A 69 2.11 -9.45 -5.91
CA VAL A 69 1.54 -8.86 -4.69
C VAL A 69 2.59 -8.90 -3.60
N VAL A 70 2.72 -7.81 -2.84
CA VAL A 70 3.68 -7.70 -1.74
C VAL A 70 3.03 -7.67 -0.36
N LEU A 71 1.79 -7.19 -0.25
CA LEU A 71 0.98 -7.35 0.95
C LEU A 71 -0.43 -7.82 0.57
N GLU A 72 -0.86 -8.91 1.18
CA GLU A 72 -2.27 -9.35 1.25
C GLU A 72 -2.82 -9.07 2.65
N PRO A 73 -4.15 -8.97 2.85
CA PRO A 73 -4.73 -9.02 4.18
C PRO A 73 -4.49 -10.40 4.81
N GLU A 74 -3.60 -10.49 5.79
CA GLU A 74 -3.21 -11.73 6.48
C GLU A 74 -3.53 -11.67 7.97
N GLU A 75 -3.51 -10.48 8.55
CA GLU A 75 -3.72 -10.27 9.98
C GLU A 75 -5.20 -10.07 10.33
N ALA A 76 -5.56 -10.40 11.57
CA ALA A 76 -6.92 -10.22 12.07
C ALA A 76 -7.37 -8.73 12.04
N TRP A 77 -6.43 -7.79 12.17
CA TRP A 77 -6.70 -6.35 12.06
C TRP A 77 -6.78 -5.82 10.62
N GLU A 78 -6.63 -6.68 9.61
CA GLU A 78 -6.74 -6.34 8.17
C GLU A 78 -8.01 -6.93 7.53
N ARG A 79 -8.77 -7.73 8.29
CA ARG A 79 -9.93 -8.49 7.81
C ARG A 79 -11.18 -8.16 8.61
N ASN A 80 -12.33 -8.13 7.97
CA ASN A 80 -13.62 -8.00 8.64
C ASN A 80 -14.67 -8.90 7.98
N THR A 81 -15.91 -8.88 8.49
CA THR A 81 -16.98 -9.75 8.00
C THR A 81 -17.53 -9.39 6.62
N ARG A 82 -17.18 -8.21 6.10
CA ARG A 82 -17.69 -7.67 4.82
C ARG A 82 -16.62 -7.58 3.75
N THR A 83 -15.35 -7.37 4.14
CA THR A 83 -14.22 -7.15 3.24
C THR A 83 -12.90 -7.43 3.96
N ALA A 84 -11.79 -7.23 3.27
CA ALA A 84 -10.46 -7.21 3.87
C ALA A 84 -9.57 -6.26 3.05
N GLY A 85 -8.63 -5.59 3.70
CA GLY A 85 -7.87 -4.57 3.00
C GLY A 85 -6.56 -4.18 3.67
N VAL A 86 -5.51 -4.24 2.87
CA VAL A 86 -4.31 -3.43 3.01
C VAL A 86 -4.35 -2.37 1.90
N GLU A 87 -4.72 -1.14 2.27
CA GLU A 87 -5.11 -0.10 1.31
C GLU A 87 -4.14 1.08 1.27
N ASP A 88 -4.14 1.78 0.14
CA ASP A 88 -3.61 3.14 -0.01
C ASP A 88 -2.18 3.34 0.54
N PRO A 89 -1.20 2.50 0.14
CA PRO A 89 0.13 2.52 0.71
C PRO A 89 0.86 3.85 0.43
N ARG A 90 1.67 4.29 1.39
CA ARG A 90 2.72 5.32 1.23
C ARG A 90 4.04 4.70 1.68
N ILE A 91 5.10 4.91 0.92
CA ILE A 91 6.44 4.40 1.25
C ILE A 91 7.40 5.57 1.43
N THR A 92 8.21 5.51 2.49
CA THR A 92 9.33 6.42 2.73
C THR A 92 10.58 5.60 2.98
N PHE A 93 11.69 5.97 2.36
CA PHE A 93 13.01 5.40 2.66
C PHE A 93 13.66 6.16 3.81
N LEU A 94 14.19 5.45 4.79
CA LEU A 94 14.93 6.00 5.94
C LEU A 94 16.42 5.67 5.79
N PRO A 95 17.26 6.62 5.31
CA PRO A 95 18.66 6.34 4.99
C PRO A 95 19.51 5.89 6.18
N SER A 96 19.22 6.38 7.38
CA SER A 96 19.97 6.03 8.60
C SER A 96 19.80 4.57 9.03
N LEU A 97 18.74 3.91 8.55
CA LEU A 97 18.41 2.53 8.86
C LEU A 97 18.45 1.62 7.61
N ASP A 98 18.73 2.21 6.44
CA ASP A 98 18.68 1.55 5.14
C ASP A 98 17.39 0.72 4.94
N VAL A 99 16.24 1.33 5.25
CA VAL A 99 14.94 0.63 5.26
C VAL A 99 13.84 1.46 4.62
N HIS A 100 12.98 0.80 3.84
CA HIS A 100 11.71 1.36 3.41
C HIS A 100 10.64 1.09 4.45
N VAL A 101 9.91 2.13 4.84
CA VAL A 101 8.74 2.04 5.71
C VAL A 101 7.49 2.30 4.88
N MET A 102 6.57 1.35 4.86
CA MET A 102 5.24 1.48 4.30
C MET A 102 4.23 1.75 5.40
N THR A 103 3.47 2.84 5.25
CA THR A 103 2.21 3.05 5.96
C THR A 103 1.07 2.67 5.05
N TYR A 104 0.07 1.94 5.56
CA TYR A 104 -1.11 1.54 4.81
C TYR A 104 -2.36 1.59 5.70
N SER A 105 -3.54 1.64 5.09
CA SER A 105 -4.80 1.51 5.82
C SER A 105 -5.16 0.03 5.95
N ALA A 106 -5.04 -0.51 7.16
CA ALA A 106 -5.53 -1.83 7.52
C ALA A 106 -7.04 -1.74 7.84
N TYR A 107 -7.88 -2.48 7.13
CA TYR A 107 -9.33 -2.40 7.30
C TYR A 107 -9.91 -3.62 8.04
N GLY A 108 -9.71 -3.60 9.36
CA GLY A 108 -10.13 -4.65 10.28
C GLY A 108 -11.56 -4.53 10.82
N PRO A 109 -11.92 -5.35 11.83
CA PRO A 109 -13.29 -5.44 12.34
C PRO A 109 -13.74 -4.20 13.12
N LEU A 110 -12.79 -3.39 13.63
CA LEU A 110 -13.05 -2.18 14.41
C LEU A 110 -12.85 -0.90 13.57
N GLY A 111 -12.97 -1.03 12.25
CA GLY A 111 -12.71 0.06 11.31
C GLY A 111 -11.25 0.14 10.88
N SER A 112 -10.91 1.22 10.17
CA SER A 112 -9.58 1.38 9.60
C SER A 112 -8.56 1.82 10.67
N ARG A 113 -7.34 1.31 10.53
CA ARG A 113 -6.16 1.65 11.33
C ARG A 113 -4.96 1.83 10.41
N ILE A 114 -3.98 2.63 10.83
CA ILE A 114 -2.72 2.77 10.12
C ILE A 114 -1.86 1.55 10.45
N GLY A 115 -1.61 0.69 9.47
CA GLY A 115 -0.63 -0.39 9.55
C GLY A 115 0.75 0.08 9.13
N LEU A 116 1.78 -0.54 9.72
CA LEU A 116 3.18 -0.33 9.36
C LEU A 116 3.79 -1.63 8.86
N ALA A 117 4.57 -1.54 7.79
CA ALA A 117 5.42 -2.61 7.31
C ALA A 117 6.79 -2.06 6.88
N VAL A 118 7.83 -2.88 6.95
CA VAL A 118 9.20 -2.49 6.59
C VAL A 118 9.81 -3.46 5.60
N SER A 119 10.71 -2.96 4.76
CA SER A 119 11.43 -3.77 3.77
C SER A 119 12.80 -3.16 3.46
N HIS A 120 13.82 -4.00 3.34
CA HIS A 120 15.15 -3.58 2.88
C HIS A 120 15.28 -3.64 1.34
N ASP A 121 14.49 -4.47 0.67
CA ASP A 121 14.62 -4.74 -0.76
C ASP A 121 13.41 -4.31 -1.60
N SER A 122 12.38 -3.76 -0.95
CA SER A 122 11.08 -3.37 -1.55
C SER A 122 10.24 -4.54 -2.10
N THR A 123 10.63 -5.78 -1.82
CA THR A 123 9.96 -7.01 -2.32
C THR A 123 9.36 -7.83 -1.19
N VAL A 124 10.10 -8.04 -0.11
CA VAL A 124 9.63 -8.77 1.08
C VAL A 124 9.34 -7.74 2.17
N TRP A 125 8.12 -7.77 2.70
CA TRP A 125 7.64 -6.79 3.67
C TRP A 125 7.31 -7.47 5.00
N GLN A 126 7.97 -7.01 6.06
CA GLN A 126 7.66 -7.41 7.43
C GLN A 126 6.61 -6.47 8.02
N ARG A 127 5.45 -6.99 8.42
CA ARG A 127 4.46 -6.21 9.17
C ARG A 127 4.98 -5.91 10.58
N LEU A 128 4.90 -4.66 10.99
CA LEU A 128 5.14 -4.21 12.36
C LEU A 128 3.84 -4.09 13.17
N GLY A 129 2.69 -4.07 12.47
CA GLY A 129 1.35 -3.97 13.07
C GLY A 129 0.79 -2.54 13.05
N PRO A 130 -0.34 -2.30 13.74
CA PRO A 130 -0.98 -1.00 13.79
C PRO A 130 -0.14 0.04 14.53
N ALA A 131 -0.02 1.24 13.96
CA ALA A 131 0.53 2.40 14.65
C ALA A 131 -0.32 2.72 15.88
N ARG A 132 0.34 2.98 17.01
CA ARG A 132 -0.31 3.35 18.26
C ARG A 132 0.17 4.71 18.72
N PHE A 133 -0.75 5.49 19.27
CA PHE A 133 -0.45 6.76 19.90
C PHE A 133 -0.26 6.55 21.40
N ASN A 134 0.67 7.29 21.99
CA ASN A 134 0.69 7.42 23.44
C ASN A 134 -0.55 8.17 23.91
N TYR A 135 -0.97 7.91 25.15
CA TYR A 135 -2.07 8.66 25.75
C TYR A 135 -1.63 10.10 26.04
N GLU A 136 -2.36 11.06 25.48
CA GLU A 136 -2.12 12.49 25.69
C GLU A 136 -3.19 13.06 26.61
N ALA A 137 -2.81 13.35 27.86
CA ALA A 137 -3.75 13.75 28.91
C ALA A 137 -4.52 15.05 28.58
N GLU A 138 -3.89 15.97 27.84
CA GLU A 138 -4.51 17.24 27.43
C GLU A 138 -5.70 17.03 26.48
N LEU A 139 -5.66 15.97 25.66
CA LEU A 139 -6.77 15.61 24.77
C LEU A 139 -7.92 14.92 25.52
N ARG A 140 -7.69 14.51 26.77
CA ARG A 140 -8.64 13.79 27.64
C ARG A 140 -9.30 12.59 26.93
N THR A 141 -8.60 12.00 25.95
CA THR A 141 -9.12 10.91 25.14
C THR A 141 -7.98 10.02 24.62
N ASP A 142 -8.27 8.74 24.43
CA ASP A 142 -7.33 7.81 23.79
C ASP A 142 -7.56 7.82 22.29
N MET A 143 -6.58 8.39 21.56
CA MET A 143 -6.60 8.48 20.10
C MET A 143 -6.66 7.11 19.41
N ASN A 144 -6.25 6.03 20.08
CA ASN A 144 -6.31 4.66 19.52
C ASN A 144 -7.75 4.12 19.41
N LEU A 145 -8.70 4.71 20.13
CA LEU A 145 -10.12 4.31 20.09
C LEU A 145 -10.84 4.79 18.82
N TYR A 146 -10.32 5.82 18.15
CA TYR A 146 -10.96 6.41 16.99
C TYR A 146 -10.42 5.82 15.69
N SER A 147 -11.32 5.45 14.78
CA SER A 147 -10.96 5.11 13.39
C SER A 147 -10.84 6.37 12.54
N ASN A 148 -10.06 6.28 11.47
CA ASN A 148 -9.88 7.32 10.45
C ASN A 148 -10.84 7.18 9.24
N LYS A 149 -11.92 6.40 9.38
CA LYS A 149 -13.04 6.28 8.45
C LYS A 149 -14.34 6.18 9.23
#